data_AF-A0A3L7DZR8-F1
#
_entry.id   AF-A0A3L7DZR8-F1
#
_cell.length_a   1.000
_cell.length_b   1.000
_cell.length_c   1.000
_cell.angle_alpha   90.00
_cell.angle_beta   90.00
_cell.angle_gamma   90.00
#
_symmetry.space_group_name_H-M   'P 1'
#
loop_
_entity.id
_entity.type
_entity.pdbx_description
1 polymer ?
#
loop_
_entity_poly.entity_id
_entity_poly.type
_entity_poly.pdbx_seq_one_letter_code
_entity_poly.pdbx_strand_id
1 'polypeptide(L)' 'MTGAVLVWNMGQWSLRQGGVERPIEVVRGHCLPWLTCLGWRSRAGGSGILLLFGDSASRQELRRLRVRLRLQGGV' A
#
# COMPACT_ATOMS: atom_id res chain seq x y z
N MET A 1 10.10 -14.47 6.93
CA MET A 1 9.57 -13.48 5.96
C MET A 1 9.39 -12.16 6.70
N THR A 2 10.12 -11.13 6.30
CA THR A 2 9.99 -9.80 6.92
C THR A 2 8.76 -9.12 6.35
N GLY A 3 7.77 -8.86 7.21
CA GLY A 3 6.57 -8.11 6.83
C GLY A 3 6.91 -6.70 6.32
N ALA A 4 5.97 -6.08 5.61
CA ALA A 4 6.08 -4.72 5.13
C ALA A 4 4.88 -3.90 5.58
N VAL A 5 5.10 -2.62 5.87
CA VAL A 5 4.07 -1.68 6.29
C VAL A 5 3.94 -0.61 5.22
N LEU A 6 2.73 -0.47 4.67
CA LEU A 6 2.40 0.64 3.78
C LEU A 6 2.00 1.85 4.65
N VAL A 7 2.67 2.98 4.42
CA VAL A 7 2.43 4.21 5.16
C VAL A 7 1.94 5.29 4.20
N TRP A 8 0.92 6.03 4.62
CA TRP A 8 0.45 7.24 3.96
C TRP A 8 0.66 8.42 4.88
N ASN A 9 1.49 9.37 4.46
CA ASN A 9 1.75 10.58 5.23
C ASN A 9 1.87 11.79 4.30
N MET A 10 1.21 12.89 4.67
CA MET A 10 1.26 14.17 3.94
C MET A 10 1.14 14.07 2.40
N GLY A 11 0.28 13.21 1.88
CA GLY A 11 0.10 13.10 0.43
C GLY A 11 1.05 12.13 -0.27
N GLN A 12 1.90 11.42 0.47
CA GLN A 12 2.91 10.52 -0.09
C GLN A 12 2.78 9.10 0.47
N TRP A 13 3.05 8.13 -0.40
CA TRP A 13 3.17 6.72 -0.03
C TRP A 13 4.62 6.38 0.30
N SER A 14 4.80 5.59 1.35
CA SER A 14 6.08 4.98 1.68
C SER A 14 5.90 3.52 2.09
N LEU A 15 6.94 2.73 1.84
CA LEU A 15 7.01 1.33 2.23
C LEU A 15 8.07 1.18 3.32
N ARG A 16 7.67 0.63 4.46
CA ARG A 16 8.58 0.32 5.55
C ARG A 16 8.80 -1.18 5.65
N GLN A 17 10.05 -1.62 5.47
CA GLN A 17 10.45 -3.02 5.54
C GLN A 17 11.81 -3.13 6.25
N GLY A 18 11.91 -4.04 7.23
CA GLY A 18 13.16 -4.23 7.98
C GLY A 18 13.67 -2.96 8.67
N GLY A 19 12.78 -2.08 9.14
CA GLY A 19 13.12 -0.80 9.77
C GLY A 19 13.47 0.33 8.80
N VAL A 20 13.60 0.05 7.50
CA VAL A 20 13.88 1.07 6.48
C VAL A 20 12.58 1.51 5.83
N GLU A 21 12.32 2.81 5.81
CA GLU A 21 11.19 3.42 5.12
C GLU A 21 11.66 4.08 3.82
N ARG A 22 10.94 3.84 2.72
CA ARG A 22 11.29 4.37 1.41
C ARG A 22 10.05 4.94 0.71
N PRO A 23 10.14 6.12 0.09
CA PRO A 23 9.03 6.65 -0.70
C PRO A 23 8.78 5.76 -1.91
N ILE A 24 7.50 5.53 -2.19
CA ILE A 24 7.02 4.75 -3.32
C ILE A 24 5.89 5.50 -4.04
N GLU A 25 5.65 5.10 -5.27
CA GLU A 25 4.49 5.48 -6.05
C GLU A 25 3.62 4.23 -6.20
N VAL A 26 2.34 4.34 -5.86
CA VAL A 26 1.36 3.28 -6.13
C VAL A 26 0.96 3.39 -7.60
N VAL A 27 1.19 2.31 -8.34
CA VAL A 27 0.97 2.25 -9.79
C VAL A 27 -0.43 1.72 -10.12
N ARG A 28 -0.87 0.70 -9.37
CA ARG A 28 -2.19 0.08 -9.53
C ARG A 28 -2.63 -0.54 -8.21
N GLY A 29 -3.93 -0.49 -7.93
CA GLY A 29 -4.53 -1.13 -6.76
C GLY A 29 -5.77 -1.93 -7.14
N HIS A 30 -5.91 -3.11 -6.54
CA HIS A 30 -7.11 -3.95 -6.64
C HIS A 30 -7.61 -4.26 -5.23
N CYS A 31 -8.90 -4.00 -4.97
CA CYS A 31 -9.52 -4.18 -3.67
C CYS A 31 -10.56 -5.30 -3.73
N LEU A 32 -10.17 -6.50 -3.30
CA LEU A 32 -11.09 -7.62 -3.04
C LEU A 32 -11.60 -7.55 -1.59
N PRO A 33 -12.72 -8.20 -1.25
CA PRO A 33 -13.27 -8.17 0.11
C PRO A 33 -12.25 -8.55 1.19
N TRP A 34 -11.41 -9.54 0.91
CA TRP A 34 -10.44 -10.14 1.84
C TRP A 34 -8.96 -9.80 1.51
N LEU A 35 -8.69 -9.10 0.40
CA LEU A 35 -7.33 -8.79 -0.04
C LEU A 35 -7.27 -7.44 -0.76
N THR A 36 -6.29 -6.62 -0.41
CA THR A 36 -5.92 -5.43 -1.19
C THR A 36 -4.55 -5.68 -1.80
N CYS A 37 -4.49 -5.72 -3.12
CA CYS A 37 -3.26 -5.92 -3.89
C CYS A 37 -2.81 -4.59 -4.48
N LEU A 38 -1.54 -4.23 -4.29
CA LEU A 38 -0.98 -2.95 -4.71
C LEU A 38 0.33 -3.15 -5.47
N GLY A 39 0.37 -2.72 -6.72
CA GLY A 39 1.62 -2.56 -7.46
C GLY A 39 2.29 -1.25 -7.06
N TRP A 40 3.58 -1.29 -6.77
CA TRP A 40 4.35 -0.11 -6.39
C TRP A 40 5.69 -0.03 -7.13
N ARG A 41 6.20 1.19 -7.26
CA ARG A 41 7.56 1.49 -7.74
C ARG A 41 8.22 2.51 -6.84
N SER A 42 9.54 2.47 -6.73
CA SER A 42 10.36 3.46 -6.03
C SER A 42 11.20 4.20 -7.05
N ARG A 43 11.43 5.50 -6.81
CA ARG A 43 12.34 6.33 -7.63
C ARG A 43 13.78 5.85 -7.58
N ALA A 44 14.17 5.12 -6.53
CA ALA A 44 15.50 4.52 -6.39
C ALA A 44 15.69 3.21 -7.18
N GLY A 45 14.72 2.81 -8.02
CA GLY A 45 14.86 1.63 -8.90
C GLY A 45 14.27 0.33 -8.37
N GLY A 46 13.40 0.36 -7.36
CA GLY A 46 12.68 -0.81 -6.85
C GLY A 46 11.24 -0.89 -7.39
N SER A 47 10.68 -2.09 -7.53
CA SER A 47 9.25 -2.27 -7.76
C SER A 47 8.77 -3.58 -7.17
N GLY A 48 7.47 -3.73 -7.00
CA GLY A 48 6.90 -4.96 -6.49
C GLY A 48 5.40 -4.91 -6.30
N ILE A 49 4.91 -5.97 -5.65
CA ILE A 49 3.50 -6.14 -5.31
C ILE A 49 3.41 -6.26 -3.79
N LEU A 50 2.47 -5.53 -3.20
CA LEU A 50 2.13 -5.61 -1.79
C LEU A 50 0.75 -6.27 -1.66
N LEU A 51 0.68 -7.29 -0.81
CA LEU A 51 -0.55 -8.04 -0.51
C LEU A 51 -0.97 -7.73 0.93
N LEU A 52 -2.10 -7.05 1.08
CA LEU A 52 -2.70 -6.69 2.37
C LEU A 52 -3.97 -7.51 2.58
N PHE A 53 -3.87 -8.54 3.40
CA PHE A 53 -5.00 -9.39 3.76
C PHE A 53 -5.95 -8.66 4.72
N GLY A 54 -7.16 -9.17 4.87
CA GLY A 54 -8.22 -8.57 5.70
C GLY A 54 -7.89 -8.46 7.19
N ASP A 55 -6.84 -9.15 7.64
CA ASP A 55 -6.30 -9.16 9.00
C ASP A 55 -4.98 -8.38 9.14
N SER A 56 -4.47 -7.79 8.05
CA SER A 56 -3.18 -7.06 8.07
C SER A 56 -3.23 -5.73 8.83
N ALA A 57 -4.43 -5.20 9.09
CA ALA A 57 -4.67 -3.97 9.84
C ALA A 57 -6.11 -3.95 10.37
N SER A 58 -6.49 -2.93 11.13
CA SER A 58 -7.88 -2.76 11.55
C SER A 58 -8.81 -2.56 10.34
N ARG A 59 -10.08 -2.96 10.48
CA ARG A 59 -11.09 -2.76 9.42
C ARG A 59 -11.22 -1.30 8.98
N GLN A 60 -11.05 -0.35 9.90
CA GLN A 60 -11.13 1.07 9.61
C GLN A 60 -9.94 1.55 8.78
N GLU A 61 -8.72 1.10 9.08
CA GLU A 61 -7.51 1.41 8.31
C GLU A 61 -7.62 0.85 6.89
N LEU A 62 -8.04 -0.41 6.74
CA LEU A 62 -8.26 -1.02 5.43
C LEU A 62 -9.34 -0.28 4.64
N ARG A 63 -10.44 0.15 5.29
CA ARG A 63 -11.47 0.96 4.63
C ARG A 63 -10.92 2.31 4.15
N ARG A 64 -10.16 3.02 4.98
CA ARG A 64 -9.52 4.30 4.61
C ARG A 64 -8.54 4.14 3.46
N LEU A 65 -7.74 3.07 3.49
CA LEU A 65 -6.84 2.71 2.40
C LEU A 65 -7.61 2.52 1.09
N ARG A 66 -8.64 1.66 1.08
CA ARG A 66 -9.44 1.39 -0.13
C ARG A 66 -10.06 2.65 -0.70
N VAL A 67 -10.66 3.50 0.14
CA VAL A 67 -11.22 4.79 -0.29
C VAL A 67 -10.13 5.66 -0.93
N ARG A 68 -8.95 5.74 -0.33
CA ARG A 68 -7.85 6.56 -0.87
C ARG A 68 -7.35 6.04 -2.21
N LEU A 69 -7.19 4.74 -2.35
CA LEU A 69 -6.79 4.12 -3.62
C LEU A 69 -7.80 4.40 -4.73
N ARG A 70 -9.10 4.36 -4.42
CA ARG A 70 -10.16 4.76 -5.38
C ARG A 70 -10.04 6.24 -5.79
N LEU A 71 -9.81 7.14 -4.83
CA LEU A 71 -9.66 8.56 -5.12
C LEU A 71 -8.42 8.87 -5.97
N GLN A 72 -7.34 8.12 -5.82
CA GLN A 72 -6.09 8.33 -6.58
C GLN A 72 -6.10 7.64 -7.96
N GLY A 73 -6.71 6.47 -8.06
CA GLY A 73 -6.69 5.64 -9.27
C GLY A 73 -7.98 5.65 -10.10
N GLY A 74 -9.06 6.25 -9.61
CA GLY A 74 -10.36 6.27 -10.28
C GLY A 74 -11.03 4.90 -10.46
N VAL A 75 -10.68 3.92 -9.61
CA VAL A 75 -11.22 2.54 -9.67
C VAL A 75 -12.54 2.39 -8.92
#